data_AF-A0A962QBS4-F1
#
_entry.id   AF-A0A962QBS4-F1
#
_cell.length_a   1.000
_cell.length_b   1.000
_cell.length_c   1.000
_cell.angle_alpha   90.00
_cell.angle_beta   90.00
_cell.angle_gamma   90.00
#
_symmetry.space_group_name_H-M   'P 1'
#
loop_
_entity.id
_entity.type
_entity.pdbx_description
1 polymer ?
#
loop_
_entity_poly.entity_id
_entity_poly.type
_entity_poly.pdbx_seq_one_letter_code
_entity_poly.pdbx_strand_id
1 'polypeptide(L)'
;MAISQKSIIQAINTLQSQGTRPTTFALRDFLGEGSLATISAVLREWQQTELQETTPPQQMAEPLQQLIQAFSADLQKILLEQQSSHDEQLRSMAYAKLAQSAQEQNELAVALDRLLEERQQLQQKNQALQKQLSSQDSKLQDSLREAQLTHTRADTIADERDRLLKELQTQRQTLALRDSENNKLAEAKHRLQAQLDTQKNSLEMAKSQLAQLVAQARELQQQRDEQAQLRNKAEAALARAEQSRPEKENALKLLAAENQQFKQTIATLERQHNILEREYQQSRQQAEHATARADTLTNERDRLLAETKSLHQKIDLLEKNNLSLTENLARYRTQAEQEKTSHQQTRQHLSMLEQQLSDLTKHLDVLSKQRLVTENRAGRLDEDIQRLRADLREELHELIGDRQHLQQKLEDEHSTRIDAQKTIADLRVHAAQQEAEMRKLALDSQQQIAQLQARINELETDLQVTQTNYRSQFVTSSTQRED
;
A
#
# COMPACT_ATOMS: atom_id res chain seq x y z
N MET A 1 -34.79 -131.66 -105.25
CA MET A 1 -35.29 -132.50 -106.40
C MET A 1 -36.45 -133.39 -105.92
N ALA A 2 -37.19 -134.08 -106.81
CA ALA A 2 -38.19 -135.07 -106.37
C ALA A 2 -37.48 -136.37 -105.93
N ILE A 3 -37.58 -136.73 -104.65
CA ILE A 3 -36.93 -137.92 -104.09
C ILE A 3 -37.69 -139.18 -104.50
N SER A 4 -36.98 -140.20 -104.97
CA SER A 4 -37.57 -141.47 -105.40
C SER A 4 -37.91 -142.38 -104.22
N GLN A 5 -39.00 -143.15 -104.33
CA GLN A 5 -39.40 -144.17 -103.34
C GLN A 5 -38.26 -145.16 -103.02
N LYS A 6 -37.40 -145.49 -104.00
CA LYS A 6 -36.25 -146.38 -103.82
C LYS A 6 -35.23 -145.84 -102.81
N SER A 7 -34.93 -144.54 -102.81
CA SER A 7 -33.98 -143.99 -101.83
C SER A 7 -34.58 -143.89 -100.42
N ILE A 8 -35.90 -143.72 -100.31
CA ILE A 8 -36.59 -143.76 -99.00
C ILE A 8 -36.52 -145.18 -98.40
N ILE A 9 -36.75 -146.23 -99.19
CA ILE A 9 -36.60 -147.63 -98.74
C ILE A 9 -35.14 -147.96 -98.39
N GLN A 10 -34.16 -147.48 -99.17
CA GLN A 10 -32.75 -147.63 -98.82
C GLN A 10 -32.40 -146.94 -97.49
N ALA A 11 -32.95 -145.75 -97.22
CA ALA A 11 -32.77 -145.06 -95.94
C ALA A 11 -33.44 -145.81 -94.77
N ILE A 12 -34.63 -146.39 -94.96
CA ILE A 12 -35.30 -147.25 -93.96
C ILE A 12 -34.39 -148.41 -93.55
N ASN A 13 -33.94 -149.20 -94.53
CA ASN A 13 -33.08 -150.37 -94.28
C ASN A 13 -31.75 -149.97 -93.64
N THR A 14 -31.19 -148.82 -94.01
CA THR A 14 -29.95 -148.29 -93.42
C THR A 14 -30.16 -147.93 -91.94
N LEU A 15 -31.21 -147.18 -91.60
CA LEU A 15 -31.52 -146.83 -90.20
C LEU A 15 -31.80 -148.07 -89.35
N GLN A 16 -32.54 -149.05 -89.87
CA GLN A 16 -32.82 -150.32 -89.19
C GLN A 16 -31.52 -151.11 -88.93
N SER A 17 -30.59 -151.16 -89.90
CA SER A 17 -29.28 -151.79 -89.72
C SER A 17 -28.38 -151.07 -88.69
N GLN A 18 -28.61 -149.77 -88.46
CA GLN A 18 -27.97 -148.96 -87.42
C GLN A 18 -28.69 -149.07 -86.06
N GLY A 19 -29.67 -149.97 -85.91
CA GLY A 19 -30.48 -150.12 -84.69
C GLY A 19 -31.39 -148.92 -84.39
N THR A 20 -31.49 -147.94 -85.31
CA THR A 20 -32.28 -146.73 -85.14
C THR A 20 -33.65 -146.91 -85.76
N ARG A 21 -34.71 -146.79 -84.96
CA ARG A 21 -36.09 -147.03 -85.43
C ARG A 21 -36.43 -146.03 -86.56
N PRO A 22 -36.78 -146.49 -87.79
CA PRO A 22 -37.06 -145.60 -88.91
C PRO A 22 -38.35 -144.81 -88.63
N THR A 23 -38.19 -143.51 -88.36
CA THR A 23 -39.29 -142.54 -88.19
C THR A 23 -39.28 -141.53 -89.33
N THR A 24 -40.40 -140.83 -89.56
CA THR A 24 -40.53 -139.82 -90.62
C THR A 24 -39.52 -138.67 -90.50
N PHE A 25 -39.15 -138.29 -89.27
CA PHE A 25 -38.11 -137.30 -89.01
C PHE A 25 -36.71 -137.88 -89.27
N ALA A 26 -36.36 -139.03 -88.69
CA ALA A 26 -35.06 -139.66 -88.91
C ALA A 26 -34.77 -139.92 -90.41
N LEU A 27 -35.79 -140.30 -91.19
CA LEU A 27 -35.67 -140.46 -92.64
C LEU A 27 -35.46 -139.14 -93.39
N ARG A 28 -36.09 -138.05 -92.93
CA ARG A 28 -35.89 -136.72 -93.54
C ARG A 28 -34.50 -136.18 -93.23
N ASP A 29 -34.04 -136.33 -91.99
CA ASP A 29 -32.72 -135.90 -91.57
C ASP A 29 -31.62 -136.71 -92.28
N PHE A 30 -31.84 -138.01 -92.51
CA PHE A 30 -30.94 -138.88 -93.28
C PHE A 30 -30.92 -138.56 -94.79
N LEU A 31 -32.06 -138.18 -95.38
CA LEU A 31 -32.16 -137.88 -96.82
C LEU A 31 -31.83 -136.42 -97.18
N GLY A 32 -31.77 -135.51 -96.20
CA GLY A 32 -31.43 -134.09 -96.35
C GLY A 32 -32.50 -133.22 -97.04
N GLU A 33 -33.24 -133.76 -98.00
CA GLU A 33 -34.35 -133.12 -98.69
C GLU A 33 -35.64 -133.97 -98.62
N GLY A 34 -36.73 -133.49 -99.23
CA GLY A 34 -37.96 -134.25 -99.44
C GLY A 34 -39.16 -133.78 -98.61
N SER A 35 -40.36 -134.00 -99.16
CA SER A 35 -41.61 -133.72 -98.45
C SER A 35 -41.93 -134.83 -97.44
N LEU A 36 -42.29 -134.44 -96.20
CA LEU A 36 -42.77 -135.36 -95.17
C LEU A 36 -43.97 -136.19 -95.63
N ALA A 37 -44.80 -135.68 -96.54
CA ALA A 37 -45.92 -136.41 -97.11
C ALA A 37 -45.45 -137.62 -97.94
N THR A 38 -44.39 -137.47 -98.74
CA THR A 38 -43.82 -138.55 -99.56
C THR A 38 -43.12 -139.60 -98.68
N ILE A 39 -42.36 -139.16 -97.67
CA ILE A 39 -41.65 -140.07 -96.74
C ILE A 39 -42.63 -140.87 -95.89
N SER A 40 -43.68 -140.23 -95.36
CA SER A 40 -44.68 -140.90 -94.50
C SER A 40 -45.57 -141.90 -95.24
N ALA A 41 -45.84 -141.68 -96.53
CA ALA A 41 -46.55 -142.65 -97.37
C ALA A 41 -45.76 -143.96 -97.51
N VAL A 42 -44.48 -143.88 -97.89
CA VAL A 42 -43.60 -145.04 -98.09
C VAL A 42 -43.31 -145.78 -96.78
N LEU A 43 -43.14 -145.06 -95.67
CA LEU A 43 -42.90 -145.68 -94.35
C LEU A 43 -44.10 -146.52 -93.88
N ARG A 44 -45.34 -146.09 -94.16
CA ARG A 44 -46.55 -146.86 -93.81
C ARG A 44 -46.67 -148.14 -94.63
N GLU A 45 -46.40 -148.06 -95.93
CA GLU A 45 -46.41 -149.22 -96.84
C GLU A 45 -45.41 -150.29 -96.36
N TRP A 46 -44.20 -149.87 -96.00
CA TRP A 46 -43.17 -150.75 -95.45
C TRP A 46 -43.58 -151.39 -94.10
N GLN A 47 -44.07 -150.61 -93.14
CA GLN A 47 -44.48 -151.12 -91.81
C GLN A 47 -45.62 -152.14 -91.86
N GLN A 48 -46.48 -152.09 -92.89
CA GLN A 48 -47.55 -153.08 -93.05
C GLN A 48 -47.07 -154.44 -93.56
N THR A 49 -45.83 -154.55 -94.06
CA THR A 49 -45.30 -155.80 -94.62
C THR A 49 -44.60 -156.68 -93.58
N GLU A 50 -44.12 -156.13 -92.46
CA GLU A 50 -43.32 -156.85 -91.45
C GLU A 50 -44.15 -157.56 -90.35
N LEU A 51 -45.46 -157.33 -90.26
CA LEU A 51 -46.31 -157.74 -89.11
C LEU A 51 -47.15 -159.01 -89.31
N GLN A 52 -46.78 -159.87 -90.28
CA GLN A 52 -47.44 -161.15 -90.52
C GLN A 52 -46.44 -162.32 -90.54
N GLU A 53 -46.10 -162.88 -89.36
CA GLU A 53 -45.74 -164.30 -89.18
C GLU A 53 -45.30 -164.62 -87.73
N THR A 54 -45.89 -165.66 -87.12
CA THR A 54 -45.21 -166.77 -86.39
C THR A 54 -46.22 -167.69 -85.68
N THR A 55 -45.90 -168.98 -85.53
CA THR A 55 -46.78 -170.05 -85.04
C THR A 55 -45.93 -171.17 -84.39
N PRO A 56 -46.39 -171.90 -83.34
CA PRO A 56 -45.56 -172.86 -82.58
C PRO A 56 -45.80 -174.34 -82.93
N PRO A 57 -44.87 -175.24 -82.54
CA PRO A 57 -45.19 -176.58 -82.01
C PRO A 57 -44.31 -176.90 -80.75
N GLN A 58 -44.20 -178.09 -80.12
CA GLN A 58 -44.72 -179.45 -80.35
C GLN A 58 -44.84 -180.23 -79.00
N GLN A 59 -44.95 -181.56 -79.01
CA GLN A 59 -45.03 -182.47 -77.84
C GLN A 59 -44.26 -183.79 -78.08
N MET A 60 -43.91 -184.55 -77.03
CA MET A 60 -43.46 -185.96 -77.15
C MET A 60 -43.86 -186.88 -75.97
N ALA A 61 -44.20 -188.13 -76.35
CA ALA A 61 -44.16 -189.44 -75.67
C ALA A 61 -44.52 -189.62 -74.17
N GLU A 62 -45.31 -190.68 -73.91
CA GLU A 62 -46.13 -190.89 -72.71
C GLU A 62 -45.53 -191.71 -71.54
N PRO A 63 -44.70 -192.77 -71.73
CA PRO A 63 -44.32 -193.67 -70.62
C PRO A 63 -43.48 -193.05 -69.48
N LEU A 64 -42.99 -191.83 -69.65
CA LEU A 64 -42.14 -191.13 -68.69
C LEU A 64 -42.95 -190.27 -67.69
N GLN A 65 -44.24 -190.01 -67.98
CA GLN A 65 -45.06 -189.07 -67.21
C GLN A 65 -45.34 -189.53 -65.77
N GLN A 66 -45.53 -190.83 -65.53
CA GLN A 66 -45.93 -191.33 -64.21
C GLN A 66 -44.83 -191.20 -63.14
N LEU A 67 -43.55 -191.33 -63.54
CA LEU A 67 -42.43 -191.14 -62.62
C LEU A 67 -42.15 -189.64 -62.35
N ILE A 68 -42.44 -188.78 -63.33
CA ILE A 68 -42.39 -187.32 -63.17
C ILE A 68 -43.51 -186.83 -62.23
N GLN A 69 -44.73 -187.38 -62.33
CA GLN A 69 -45.87 -186.92 -61.51
C GLN A 69 -45.59 -187.01 -60.00
N ALA A 70 -45.03 -188.12 -59.51
CA ALA A 70 -44.68 -188.26 -58.10
C ALA A 70 -43.64 -187.21 -57.64
N PHE A 71 -42.56 -187.02 -58.42
CA PHE A 71 -41.52 -186.04 -58.10
C PHE A 71 -42.03 -184.59 -58.22
N SER A 72 -43.00 -184.33 -59.10
CA SER A 72 -43.61 -183.02 -59.28
C SER A 72 -44.48 -182.59 -58.10
N ALA A 73 -45.09 -183.53 -57.37
CA ALA A 73 -45.94 -183.23 -56.21
C ALA A 73 -45.11 -182.73 -55.00
N ASP A 74 -43.98 -183.39 -54.70
CA ASP A 74 -43.08 -182.93 -53.63
C ASP A 74 -42.40 -181.60 -53.99
N LEU A 75 -42.01 -181.42 -55.26
CA LEU A 75 -41.51 -180.12 -55.74
C LEU A 75 -42.57 -179.02 -55.61
N GLN A 76 -43.82 -179.27 -55.98
CA GLN A 76 -44.92 -178.30 -55.81
C GLN A 76 -45.13 -177.91 -54.36
N LYS A 77 -45.03 -178.85 -53.42
CA LYS A 77 -45.19 -178.57 -51.99
C LYS A 77 -44.09 -177.65 -51.46
N ILE A 78 -42.82 -177.95 -51.78
CA ILE A 78 -41.67 -177.10 -51.40
C ILE A 78 -41.80 -175.71 -52.06
N LEU A 79 -42.23 -175.65 -53.32
CA LEU A 79 -42.42 -174.39 -54.04
C LEU A 79 -43.53 -173.53 -53.39
N LEU A 80 -44.65 -174.14 -53.00
CA LEU A 80 -45.76 -173.47 -52.30
C LEU A 80 -45.35 -172.92 -50.93
N GLU A 81 -44.53 -173.65 -50.19
CA GLU A 81 -44.02 -173.24 -48.86
C GLU A 81 -42.95 -172.14 -48.98
N GLN A 82 -42.11 -172.19 -50.02
CA GLN A 82 -41.20 -171.10 -50.37
C GLN A 82 -41.96 -169.85 -50.86
N GLN A 83 -43.03 -170.04 -51.64
CA GLN A 83 -43.86 -168.95 -52.16
C GLN A 83 -44.67 -168.27 -51.05
N SER A 84 -45.26 -169.02 -50.11
CA SER A 84 -45.95 -168.42 -48.96
C SER A 84 -44.98 -167.65 -48.06
N SER A 85 -43.79 -168.19 -47.81
CA SER A 85 -42.71 -167.47 -47.10
C SER A 85 -42.31 -166.17 -47.83
N HIS A 86 -42.19 -166.21 -49.16
CA HIS A 86 -41.86 -165.02 -49.95
C HIS A 86 -42.99 -163.98 -49.97
N ASP A 87 -44.25 -164.40 -50.07
CA ASP A 87 -45.43 -163.52 -50.00
C ASP A 87 -45.56 -162.89 -48.61
N GLU A 88 -45.22 -163.60 -47.53
CA GLU A 88 -45.22 -163.06 -46.16
C GLU A 88 -44.05 -162.08 -45.93
N GLN A 89 -42.88 -162.34 -46.52
CA GLN A 89 -41.78 -161.37 -46.59
C GLN A 89 -42.17 -160.12 -47.40
N LEU A 90 -42.79 -160.27 -48.57
CA LEU A 90 -43.25 -159.14 -49.38
C LEU A 90 -44.34 -158.33 -48.67
N ARG A 91 -45.27 -158.98 -47.97
CA ARG A 91 -46.30 -158.31 -47.16
C ARG A 91 -45.69 -157.57 -45.98
N SER A 92 -44.81 -158.20 -45.19
CA SER A 92 -44.16 -157.55 -44.07
C SER A 92 -43.26 -156.39 -44.51
N MET A 93 -42.53 -156.51 -45.63
CA MET A 93 -41.79 -155.40 -46.25
C MET A 93 -42.71 -154.30 -46.77
N ALA A 94 -43.86 -154.63 -47.36
CA ALA A 94 -44.85 -153.64 -47.82
C ALA A 94 -45.47 -152.89 -46.64
N TYR A 95 -45.86 -153.58 -45.57
CA TYR A 95 -46.34 -152.95 -44.33
C TYR A 95 -45.24 -152.10 -43.66
N ALA A 96 -44.00 -152.56 -43.62
CA ALA A 96 -42.87 -151.78 -43.10
C ALA A 96 -42.63 -150.51 -43.92
N LYS A 97 -42.64 -150.59 -45.26
CA LYS A 97 -42.53 -149.41 -46.14
C LYS A 97 -43.72 -148.46 -46.02
N LEU A 98 -44.93 -148.98 -45.84
CA LEU A 98 -46.13 -148.16 -45.67
C LEU A 98 -46.14 -147.47 -44.30
N ALA A 99 -45.70 -148.16 -43.25
CA ALA A 99 -45.48 -147.58 -41.92
C ALA A 99 -44.37 -146.52 -41.93
N GLN A 100 -43.24 -146.79 -42.58
CA GLN A 100 -42.16 -145.81 -42.76
C GLN A 100 -42.65 -144.58 -43.55
N SER A 101 -43.36 -144.78 -44.66
CA SER A 101 -43.91 -143.67 -45.44
C SER A 101 -44.96 -142.86 -44.64
N ALA A 102 -45.75 -143.51 -43.79
CA ALA A 102 -46.68 -142.82 -42.90
C ALA A 102 -45.95 -142.04 -41.79
N GLN A 103 -44.84 -142.58 -41.26
CA GLN A 103 -43.96 -141.87 -40.33
C GLN A 103 -43.32 -140.65 -40.98
N GLU A 104 -42.73 -140.80 -42.17
CA GLU A 104 -42.13 -139.69 -42.95
C GLU A 104 -43.18 -138.61 -43.28
N GLN A 105 -44.40 -138.99 -43.66
CA GLN A 105 -45.49 -138.04 -43.87
C GLN A 105 -45.89 -137.29 -42.57
N ASN A 106 -45.90 -137.98 -41.43
CA ASN A 106 -46.21 -137.37 -40.14
C ASN A 106 -45.08 -136.43 -39.65
N GLU A 107 -43.81 -136.81 -39.83
CA GLU A 107 -42.65 -135.97 -39.55
C GLU A 107 -42.64 -134.72 -40.44
N LEU A 108 -42.96 -134.86 -41.72
CA LEU A 108 -43.13 -133.72 -42.65
C LEU A 108 -44.31 -132.82 -42.27
N ALA A 109 -45.44 -133.38 -41.81
CA ALA A 109 -46.57 -132.59 -41.33
C ALA A 109 -46.18 -131.76 -40.09
N VAL A 110 -45.54 -132.38 -39.09
CA VAL A 110 -45.04 -131.69 -37.88
C VAL A 110 -43.98 -130.63 -38.21
N ALA A 111 -43.12 -130.88 -39.19
CA ALA A 111 -42.14 -129.89 -39.67
C ALA A 111 -42.82 -128.72 -40.39
N LEU A 112 -43.86 -128.98 -41.19
CA LEU A 112 -44.63 -127.95 -41.90
C LEU A 112 -45.42 -127.09 -40.92
N ASP A 113 -46.07 -127.67 -39.91
CA ASP A 113 -46.76 -126.94 -38.86
C ASP A 113 -45.81 -126.01 -38.09
N ARG A 114 -44.62 -126.49 -37.71
CA ARG A 114 -43.57 -125.65 -37.09
C ARG A 114 -43.14 -124.48 -37.97
N LEU A 115 -42.96 -124.71 -39.28
CA LEU A 115 -42.59 -123.64 -40.23
C LEU A 115 -43.74 -122.63 -40.44
N LEU A 116 -45.00 -123.07 -40.37
CA LEU A 116 -46.15 -122.16 -40.37
C LEU A 116 -46.22 -121.32 -39.10
N GLU A 117 -46.01 -121.92 -37.93
CA GLU A 117 -45.92 -121.20 -36.65
C GLU A 117 -44.78 -120.18 -36.65
N GLU A 118 -43.57 -120.57 -37.06
CA GLU A 118 -42.42 -119.66 -37.15
C GLU A 118 -42.68 -118.51 -38.13
N ARG A 119 -43.25 -118.80 -39.32
CA ARG A 119 -43.64 -117.77 -40.28
C ARG A 119 -44.69 -116.82 -39.70
N GLN A 120 -45.66 -117.33 -38.94
CA GLN A 120 -46.69 -116.51 -38.29
C GLN A 120 -46.08 -115.63 -37.19
N GLN A 121 -45.16 -116.16 -36.38
CA GLN A 121 -44.43 -115.39 -35.37
C GLN A 121 -43.55 -114.31 -36.00
N LEU A 122 -42.82 -114.62 -37.08
CA LEU A 122 -42.02 -113.64 -37.82
C LEU A 122 -42.89 -112.57 -38.49
N GLN A 123 -44.06 -112.93 -39.02
CA GLN A 123 -45.03 -111.98 -39.57
C GLN A 123 -45.59 -111.04 -38.50
N GLN A 124 -45.96 -111.57 -37.32
CA GLN A 124 -46.39 -110.76 -36.17
C GLN A 124 -45.27 -109.84 -35.68
N LYS A 125 -44.03 -110.34 -35.59
CA LYS A 125 -42.84 -109.56 -35.19
C LYS A 125 -42.54 -108.45 -36.19
N ASN A 126 -42.62 -108.70 -37.50
CA ASN A 126 -42.48 -107.68 -38.53
C ASN A 126 -43.59 -106.62 -38.45
N GLN A 127 -44.85 -107.01 -38.23
CA GLN A 127 -45.94 -106.05 -38.01
C GLN A 127 -45.75 -105.21 -36.74
N ALA A 128 -45.23 -105.81 -35.66
CA ALA A 128 -44.92 -105.09 -34.43
C ALA A 128 -43.75 -104.10 -34.62
N LEU A 129 -42.66 -104.52 -35.28
CA LEU A 129 -41.53 -103.67 -35.63
C LEU A 129 -41.93 -102.53 -36.59
N GLN A 130 -42.78 -102.81 -37.58
CA GLN A 130 -43.27 -101.79 -38.51
C GLN A 130 -44.15 -100.74 -37.79
N LYS A 131 -45.00 -101.18 -36.85
CA LYS A 131 -45.74 -100.25 -35.97
C LYS A 131 -44.78 -99.44 -35.10
N GLN A 132 -43.77 -100.06 -34.48
CA GLN A 132 -42.76 -99.35 -33.68
C GLN A 132 -42.00 -98.31 -34.50
N LEU A 133 -41.51 -98.66 -35.70
CA LEU A 133 -40.88 -97.73 -36.65
C LEU A 133 -41.79 -96.56 -36.97
N SER A 134 -43.04 -96.80 -37.42
CA SER A 134 -43.98 -95.71 -37.70
C SER A 134 -44.27 -94.79 -36.50
N SER A 135 -44.23 -95.33 -35.27
CA SER A 135 -44.41 -94.57 -34.03
C SER A 135 -43.15 -93.82 -33.58
N GLN A 136 -41.97 -94.24 -34.03
CA GLN A 136 -40.72 -93.51 -33.85
C GLN A 136 -40.60 -92.42 -34.91
N ASP A 137 -40.92 -92.71 -36.17
CA ASP A 137 -40.95 -91.75 -37.26
C ASP A 137 -41.93 -90.61 -36.97
N SER A 138 -43.14 -90.90 -36.45
CA SER A 138 -44.09 -89.86 -36.06
C SER A 138 -43.54 -88.98 -34.93
N LYS A 139 -42.94 -89.59 -33.89
CA LYS A 139 -42.31 -88.85 -32.77
C LYS A 139 -41.12 -88.00 -33.24
N LEU A 140 -40.32 -88.50 -34.17
CA LEU A 140 -39.19 -87.77 -34.75
C LEU A 140 -39.69 -86.61 -35.60
N GLN A 141 -40.74 -86.80 -36.41
CA GLN A 141 -41.38 -85.71 -37.17
C GLN A 141 -41.99 -84.65 -36.25
N ASP A 142 -42.64 -85.04 -35.16
CA ASP A 142 -43.22 -84.10 -34.21
C ASP A 142 -42.13 -83.34 -33.43
N SER A 143 -41.06 -84.02 -32.99
CA SER A 143 -39.90 -83.34 -32.37
C SER A 143 -39.15 -82.44 -33.34
N LEU A 144 -39.09 -82.79 -34.64
CA LEU A 144 -38.48 -81.96 -35.68
C LEU A 144 -39.33 -80.72 -35.93
N ARG A 145 -40.66 -80.85 -35.97
CA ARG A 145 -41.59 -79.71 -36.04
C ARG A 145 -41.48 -78.80 -34.83
N GLU A 146 -41.37 -79.36 -33.62
CA GLU A 146 -41.17 -78.59 -32.39
C GLU A 146 -39.82 -77.86 -32.39
N ALA A 147 -38.74 -78.53 -32.83
CA ALA A 147 -37.42 -77.91 -33.03
C ALA A 147 -37.45 -76.78 -34.09
N GLN A 148 -38.18 -76.97 -35.19
CA GLN A 148 -38.38 -75.92 -36.20
C GLN A 148 -39.19 -74.74 -35.65
N LEU A 149 -40.28 -75.00 -34.92
CA LEU A 149 -41.09 -73.95 -34.29
C LEU A 149 -40.34 -73.17 -33.21
N THR A 150 -39.49 -73.84 -32.44
CA THR A 150 -38.62 -73.19 -31.44
C THR A 150 -37.50 -72.40 -32.09
N HIS A 151 -36.90 -72.88 -33.18
CA HIS A 151 -35.91 -72.12 -33.95
C HIS A 151 -36.53 -70.86 -34.58
N THR A 152 -37.67 -70.97 -35.27
CA THR A 152 -38.35 -69.79 -35.85
C THR A 152 -38.77 -68.79 -34.79
N ARG A 153 -39.18 -69.26 -33.58
CA ARG A 153 -39.44 -68.38 -32.44
C ARG A 153 -38.18 -67.67 -31.97
N ALA A 154 -37.06 -68.39 -31.84
CA ALA A 154 -35.77 -67.80 -31.46
C ALA A 154 -35.31 -66.73 -32.46
N ASP A 155 -35.50 -66.97 -33.77
CA ASP A 155 -35.19 -66.01 -34.82
C ASP A 155 -36.07 -64.76 -34.72
N THR A 156 -37.39 -64.91 -34.54
CA THR A 156 -38.28 -63.76 -34.33
C THR A 156 -37.93 -62.94 -33.08
N ILE A 157 -37.51 -63.61 -31.99
CA ILE A 157 -37.07 -62.93 -30.77
C ILE A 157 -35.73 -62.21 -30.99
N ALA A 158 -34.83 -62.76 -31.80
CA ALA A 158 -33.57 -62.11 -32.19
C ALA A 158 -33.83 -60.85 -33.03
N ASP A 159 -34.71 -60.92 -34.03
CA ASP A 159 -35.13 -59.79 -34.86
C ASP A 159 -35.81 -58.69 -34.02
N GLU A 160 -36.70 -59.05 -33.11
CA GLU A 160 -37.35 -58.10 -32.18
C GLU A 160 -36.32 -57.44 -31.25
N ARG A 161 -35.39 -58.22 -30.67
CA ARG A 161 -34.31 -57.68 -29.83
C ARG A 161 -33.44 -56.69 -30.61
N ASP A 162 -33.05 -57.03 -31.83
CA ASP A 162 -32.16 -56.19 -32.64
C ASP A 162 -32.90 -54.94 -33.17
N ARG A 163 -34.22 -55.02 -33.38
CA ARG A 163 -35.09 -53.85 -33.62
C ARG A 163 -35.15 -52.94 -32.38
N LEU A 164 -35.40 -53.49 -31.20
CA LEU A 164 -35.46 -52.73 -29.93
C LEU A 164 -34.10 -52.11 -29.57
N LEU A 165 -32.98 -52.79 -29.85
CA LEU A 165 -31.63 -52.24 -29.67
C LEU A 165 -31.38 -51.04 -30.59
N LYS A 166 -31.80 -51.11 -31.87
CA LYS A 166 -31.74 -49.98 -32.80
C LYS A 166 -32.61 -48.81 -32.32
N GLU A 167 -33.83 -49.09 -31.89
CA GLU A 167 -34.73 -48.06 -31.36
C GLU A 167 -34.14 -47.38 -30.11
N LEU A 168 -33.65 -48.15 -29.14
CA LEU A 168 -33.00 -47.63 -27.93
C LEU A 168 -31.71 -46.85 -28.25
N GLN A 169 -30.96 -47.24 -29.28
CA GLN A 169 -29.82 -46.47 -29.78
C GLN A 169 -30.27 -45.12 -30.38
N THR A 170 -31.33 -45.09 -31.19
CA THR A 170 -31.88 -43.82 -31.72
C THR A 170 -32.42 -42.92 -30.61
N GLN A 171 -33.10 -43.47 -29.59
CA GLN A 171 -33.56 -42.71 -28.42
C GLN A 171 -32.39 -42.13 -27.62
N ARG A 172 -31.30 -42.88 -27.44
CA ARG A 172 -30.06 -42.34 -26.81
C ARG A 172 -29.43 -41.21 -27.63
N GLN A 173 -29.44 -41.32 -28.96
CA GLN A 173 -28.95 -40.25 -29.83
C GLN A 173 -29.83 -38.99 -29.75
N THR A 174 -31.15 -39.12 -29.74
CA THR A 174 -32.05 -37.94 -29.60
C THR A 174 -31.97 -37.31 -28.21
N LEU A 175 -31.78 -38.09 -27.15
CA LEU A 175 -31.50 -37.55 -25.81
C LEU A 175 -30.16 -36.81 -25.77
N ALA A 176 -29.07 -37.39 -26.30
CA ALA A 176 -27.77 -36.73 -26.35
C ALA A 176 -27.79 -35.42 -27.18
N LEU A 177 -28.54 -35.38 -28.29
CA LEU A 177 -28.77 -34.16 -29.05
C LEU A 177 -29.52 -33.12 -28.21
N ARG A 178 -30.61 -33.52 -27.54
CA ARG A 178 -31.41 -32.64 -26.68
C ARG A 178 -30.63 -32.10 -25.48
N ASP A 179 -29.75 -32.90 -24.89
CA ASP A 179 -28.84 -32.44 -23.83
C ASP A 179 -27.81 -31.45 -24.38
N SER A 180 -27.31 -31.65 -25.62
CA SER A 180 -26.46 -30.65 -26.28
C SER A 180 -27.18 -29.33 -26.55
N GLU A 181 -28.48 -29.38 -26.88
CA GLU A 181 -29.33 -28.20 -27.08
C GLU A 181 -29.65 -27.50 -25.76
N ASN A 182 -29.96 -28.26 -24.70
CA ASN A 182 -30.15 -27.74 -23.34
C ASN A 182 -28.88 -27.05 -22.83
N ASN A 183 -27.70 -27.61 -23.08
CA ASN A 183 -26.42 -26.99 -22.72
C ASN A 183 -26.18 -25.69 -23.51
N LYS A 184 -26.42 -25.68 -24.83
CA LYS A 184 -26.36 -24.44 -25.65
C LYS A 184 -27.36 -23.38 -25.17
N LEU A 185 -28.56 -23.79 -24.75
CA LEU A 185 -29.59 -22.89 -24.20
C LEU A 185 -29.17 -22.33 -22.84
N ALA A 186 -28.56 -23.14 -21.97
CA ALA A 186 -28.00 -22.70 -20.70
C ALA A 186 -26.84 -21.71 -20.91
N GLU A 187 -25.91 -22.01 -21.82
CA GLU A 187 -24.85 -21.06 -22.23
C GLU A 187 -25.43 -19.75 -22.76
N ALA A 188 -26.42 -19.81 -23.66
CA ALA A 188 -27.08 -18.62 -24.21
C ALA A 188 -27.75 -17.79 -23.11
N LYS A 189 -28.43 -18.45 -22.15
CA LYS A 189 -29.02 -17.81 -20.98
C LYS A 189 -27.97 -17.15 -20.09
N HIS A 190 -26.83 -17.79 -19.83
CA HIS A 190 -25.73 -17.20 -19.07
C HIS A 190 -25.10 -16.00 -19.79
N ARG A 191 -24.91 -16.08 -21.13
CA ARG A 191 -24.40 -14.96 -21.94
C ARG A 191 -25.37 -13.77 -21.93
N LEU A 192 -26.67 -14.01 -22.11
CA LEU A 192 -27.71 -12.98 -22.03
C LEU A 192 -27.80 -12.35 -20.63
N GLN A 193 -27.67 -13.15 -19.56
CA GLN A 193 -27.64 -12.64 -18.19
C GLN A 193 -26.42 -11.72 -17.97
N ALA A 194 -25.23 -12.14 -18.41
CA ALA A 194 -24.02 -11.31 -18.32
C ALA A 194 -24.13 -10.02 -19.16
N GLN A 195 -24.78 -10.05 -20.32
CA GLN A 195 -25.10 -8.85 -21.10
C GLN A 195 -26.08 -7.92 -20.38
N LEU A 196 -27.09 -8.48 -19.72
CA LEU A 196 -28.10 -7.72 -18.99
C LEU A 196 -27.52 -7.06 -17.73
N ASP A 197 -26.63 -7.75 -17.02
CA ASP A 197 -25.95 -7.20 -15.83
C ASP A 197 -24.85 -6.18 -16.20
N THR A 198 -24.13 -6.38 -17.31
CA THR A 198 -23.23 -5.32 -17.85
C THR A 198 -24.01 -4.09 -18.33
N GLN A 199 -25.17 -4.27 -18.97
CA GLN A 199 -26.06 -3.15 -19.32
C GLN A 199 -26.60 -2.43 -18.08
N LYS A 200 -27.08 -3.14 -17.05
CA LYS A 200 -27.49 -2.53 -15.77
C LYS A 200 -26.37 -1.71 -15.14
N ASN A 201 -25.17 -2.26 -15.05
CA ASN A 201 -24.02 -1.55 -14.49
C ASN A 201 -23.70 -0.29 -15.31
N SER A 202 -23.74 -0.36 -16.65
CA SER A 202 -23.56 0.81 -17.51
C SER A 202 -24.66 1.87 -17.32
N LEU A 203 -25.91 1.43 -17.09
CA LEU A 203 -27.05 2.31 -16.82
C LEU A 203 -26.93 3.00 -15.45
N GLU A 204 -26.49 2.30 -14.41
CA GLU A 204 -26.24 2.91 -13.09
C GLU A 204 -25.04 3.88 -13.13
N MET A 205 -23.99 3.59 -13.89
CA MET A 205 -22.92 4.57 -14.15
C MET A 205 -23.45 5.80 -14.92
N ALA A 206 -24.29 5.60 -15.94
CA ALA A 206 -24.88 6.70 -16.68
C ALA A 206 -25.82 7.56 -15.80
N LYS A 207 -26.59 6.93 -14.90
CA LYS A 207 -27.41 7.64 -13.89
C LYS A 207 -26.56 8.44 -12.90
N SER A 208 -25.46 7.89 -12.40
CA SER A 208 -24.59 8.60 -11.46
C SER A 208 -23.87 9.77 -12.13
N GLN A 209 -23.40 9.61 -13.37
CA GLN A 209 -22.88 10.68 -14.21
C GLN A 209 -23.94 11.76 -14.48
N LEU A 210 -25.17 11.38 -14.83
CA LEU A 210 -26.27 12.33 -15.04
C LEU A 210 -26.60 13.09 -13.74
N ALA A 211 -26.62 12.42 -12.59
CA ALA A 211 -26.84 13.06 -11.30
C ALA A 211 -25.71 14.05 -10.95
N GLN A 212 -24.44 13.72 -11.23
CA GLN A 212 -23.31 14.62 -11.09
C GLN A 212 -23.42 15.84 -12.02
N LEU A 213 -23.77 15.64 -13.29
CA LEU A 213 -23.97 16.73 -14.25
C LEU A 213 -25.16 17.64 -13.86
N VAL A 214 -26.25 17.07 -13.33
CA VAL A 214 -27.38 17.85 -12.79
C VAL A 214 -26.98 18.65 -11.54
N ALA A 215 -26.13 18.09 -10.67
CA ALA A 215 -25.59 18.82 -9.53
C ALA A 215 -24.69 19.98 -9.97
N GLN A 216 -23.74 19.74 -10.89
CA GLN A 216 -22.89 20.77 -11.49
C GLN A 216 -23.69 21.86 -12.22
N ALA A 217 -24.72 21.48 -12.97
CA ALA A 217 -25.59 22.44 -13.65
C ALA A 217 -26.36 23.32 -12.66
N ARG A 218 -26.80 22.78 -11.51
CA ARG A 218 -27.41 23.56 -10.42
C ARG A 218 -26.42 24.50 -9.76
N GLU A 219 -25.20 24.04 -9.50
CA GLU A 219 -24.13 24.86 -8.92
C GLU A 219 -23.75 26.03 -9.87
N LEU A 220 -23.56 25.75 -11.16
CA LEU A 220 -23.31 26.78 -12.18
C LEU A 220 -24.48 27.76 -12.34
N GLN A 221 -25.73 27.27 -12.23
CA GLN A 221 -26.91 28.13 -12.23
C GLN A 221 -26.94 29.03 -10.99
N GLN A 222 -26.65 28.50 -9.80
CA GLN A 222 -26.54 29.29 -8.57
C GLN A 222 -25.43 30.34 -8.67
N GLN A 223 -24.23 29.97 -9.16
CA GLN A 223 -23.14 30.92 -9.41
C GLN A 223 -23.53 32.01 -10.42
N ARG A 224 -24.30 31.66 -11.46
CA ARG A 224 -24.84 32.64 -12.43
C ARG A 224 -25.83 33.59 -11.79
N ASP A 225 -26.71 33.09 -10.93
CA ASP A 225 -27.72 33.91 -10.23
C ASP A 225 -27.06 34.81 -9.17
N GLU A 226 -26.02 34.33 -8.47
CA GLU A 226 -25.17 35.13 -7.59
C GLU A 226 -24.41 36.22 -8.37
N GLN A 227 -23.83 35.90 -9.54
CA GLN A 227 -23.21 36.92 -10.41
C GLN A 227 -24.24 37.93 -10.94
N ALA A 228 -25.47 37.51 -11.25
CA ALA A 228 -26.54 38.42 -11.64
C ALA A 228 -26.93 39.35 -10.47
N GLN A 229 -27.05 38.84 -9.25
CA GLN A 229 -27.26 39.67 -8.06
C GLN A 229 -26.11 40.65 -7.81
N LEU A 230 -24.86 40.23 -7.99
CA LEU A 230 -23.68 41.10 -7.87
C LEU A 230 -23.66 42.18 -8.95
N ARG A 231 -24.00 41.85 -10.20
CA ARG A 231 -24.16 42.83 -11.29
C ARG A 231 -25.27 43.83 -10.98
N ASN A 232 -26.45 43.38 -10.57
CA ASN A 232 -27.57 44.26 -10.21
C ASN A 232 -27.21 45.18 -9.02
N LYS A 233 -26.45 44.67 -8.03
CA LYS A 233 -25.92 45.48 -6.92
C LYS A 233 -24.88 46.50 -7.41
N ALA A 234 -24.00 46.12 -8.34
CA ALA A 234 -23.01 47.00 -8.93
C ALA A 234 -23.64 48.09 -9.81
N GLU A 235 -24.64 47.77 -10.64
CA GLU A 235 -25.41 48.73 -11.41
C GLU A 235 -26.21 49.68 -10.51
N ALA A 236 -26.85 49.17 -9.45
CA ALA A 236 -27.52 50.02 -8.47
C ALA A 236 -26.55 50.94 -7.71
N ALA A 237 -25.33 50.47 -7.42
CA ALA A 237 -24.27 51.30 -6.83
C ALA A 237 -23.73 52.34 -7.84
N LEU A 238 -23.58 51.97 -9.12
CA LEU A 238 -23.17 52.85 -10.21
C LEU A 238 -24.22 53.95 -10.42
N ALA A 239 -25.50 53.60 -10.53
CA ALA A 239 -26.61 54.55 -10.69
C ALA A 239 -26.71 55.52 -9.50
N ARG A 240 -26.49 55.05 -8.26
CA ARG A 240 -26.39 55.92 -7.07
C ARG A 240 -25.16 56.83 -7.13
N ALA A 241 -24.02 56.32 -7.60
CA ALA A 241 -22.81 57.13 -7.77
C ALA A 241 -23.03 58.21 -8.84
N GLU A 242 -23.68 57.88 -9.95
CA GLU A 242 -24.05 58.79 -11.04
C GLU A 242 -25.11 59.81 -10.61
N GLN A 243 -26.09 59.44 -9.77
CA GLN A 243 -27.01 60.41 -9.15
C GLN A 243 -26.29 61.34 -8.15
N SER A 244 -25.30 60.85 -7.42
CA SER A 244 -24.46 61.69 -6.53
C SER A 244 -23.45 62.56 -7.29
N ARG A 245 -23.22 62.29 -8.58
CA ARG A 245 -22.25 63.01 -9.41
C ARG A 245 -22.64 64.48 -9.63
N PRO A 246 -23.86 64.85 -10.08
CA PRO A 246 -24.26 66.25 -10.18
C PRO A 246 -24.29 66.95 -8.81
N GLU A 247 -24.60 66.25 -7.72
CA GLU A 247 -24.52 66.82 -6.37
C GLU A 247 -23.07 67.18 -6.00
N LYS A 248 -22.12 66.26 -6.22
CA LYS A 248 -20.68 66.49 -6.01
C LYS A 248 -20.10 67.52 -6.97
N GLU A 249 -20.58 67.58 -8.21
CA GLU A 249 -20.14 68.54 -9.22
C GLU A 249 -20.68 69.95 -8.94
N ASN A 250 -21.88 70.06 -8.38
CA ASN A 250 -22.41 71.31 -7.83
C ASN A 250 -21.70 71.72 -6.53
N ALA A 251 -21.39 70.78 -5.64
CA ALA A 251 -20.58 71.03 -4.45
C ALA A 251 -19.16 71.47 -4.80
N LEU A 252 -18.55 70.90 -5.85
CA LEU A 252 -17.24 71.34 -6.37
C LEU A 252 -17.32 72.74 -7.01
N LYS A 253 -18.41 73.09 -7.70
CA LYS A 253 -18.62 74.47 -8.19
C LYS A 253 -18.79 75.47 -7.05
N LEU A 254 -19.52 75.10 -6.00
CA LEU A 254 -19.65 75.89 -4.76
C LEU A 254 -18.29 76.06 -4.07
N LEU A 255 -17.57 74.97 -3.80
CA LEU A 255 -16.23 75.00 -3.22
C LEU A 255 -15.21 75.75 -4.08
N ALA A 256 -15.33 75.71 -5.41
CA ALA A 256 -14.49 76.51 -6.31
C ALA A 256 -14.81 78.01 -6.21
N ALA A 257 -16.10 78.37 -6.12
CA ALA A 257 -16.52 79.75 -5.90
C ALA A 257 -16.10 80.27 -4.52
N GLU A 258 -16.26 79.47 -3.45
CA GLU A 258 -15.76 79.78 -2.11
C GLU A 258 -14.25 79.91 -2.09
N ASN A 259 -13.49 79.00 -2.73
CA ASN A 259 -12.03 79.14 -2.85
C ASN A 259 -11.62 80.38 -3.65
N GLN A 260 -12.42 80.79 -4.65
CA GLN A 260 -12.17 82.02 -5.39
C GLN A 260 -12.44 83.26 -4.52
N GLN A 261 -13.48 83.23 -3.69
CA GLN A 261 -13.73 84.26 -2.67
C GLN A 261 -12.62 84.28 -1.61
N PHE A 262 -12.21 83.13 -1.05
CA PHE A 262 -11.10 83.07 -0.10
C PHE A 262 -9.79 83.58 -0.70
N LYS A 263 -9.48 83.30 -1.98
CA LYS A 263 -8.33 83.91 -2.67
C LYS A 263 -8.44 85.43 -2.79
N GLN A 264 -9.63 85.98 -3.02
CA GLN A 264 -9.85 87.43 -3.03
C GLN A 264 -9.71 88.03 -1.62
N THR A 265 -10.23 87.36 -0.60
CA THR A 265 -10.09 87.77 0.81
C THR A 265 -8.63 87.73 1.27
N ILE A 266 -7.91 86.65 0.96
CA ILE A 266 -6.47 86.50 1.24
C ILE A 266 -5.69 87.62 0.53
N ALA A 267 -5.89 87.84 -0.77
CA ALA A 267 -5.23 88.93 -1.49
C ALA A 267 -5.58 90.34 -0.96
N THR A 268 -6.71 90.50 -0.27
CA THR A 268 -7.11 91.75 0.40
C THR A 268 -6.44 91.88 1.77
N LEU A 269 -6.40 90.79 2.54
CA LEU A 269 -5.69 90.71 3.82
C LEU A 269 -4.18 90.85 3.65
N GLU A 270 -3.60 90.29 2.60
CA GLU A 270 -2.18 90.46 2.24
C GLU A 270 -1.88 91.93 1.92
N ARG A 271 -2.77 92.65 1.22
CA ARG A 271 -2.60 94.11 1.01
C ARG A 271 -2.67 94.87 2.31
N GLN A 272 -3.62 94.54 3.19
CA GLN A 272 -3.74 95.17 4.52
C GLN A 272 -2.52 94.87 5.39
N HIS A 273 -2.01 93.64 5.38
CA HIS A 273 -0.80 93.23 6.09
C HIS A 273 0.43 93.97 5.55
N ASN A 274 0.60 94.08 4.23
CA ASN A 274 1.68 94.86 3.61
C ASN A 274 1.59 96.37 3.93
N ILE A 275 0.40 96.92 4.15
CA ILE A 275 0.21 98.30 4.60
C ILE A 275 0.62 98.43 6.07
N LEU A 276 0.05 97.59 6.95
CA LEU A 276 0.33 97.56 8.37
C LEU A 276 1.81 97.26 8.67
N GLU A 277 2.47 96.43 7.87
CA GLU A 277 3.89 96.13 8.01
C GLU A 277 4.75 97.32 7.57
N ARG A 278 4.36 98.09 6.55
CA ARG A 278 5.03 99.36 6.22
C ARG A 278 4.83 100.41 7.31
N GLU A 279 3.62 100.52 7.86
CA GLU A 279 3.32 101.41 8.99
C GLU A 279 4.08 101.00 10.26
N TYR A 280 4.19 99.70 10.53
CA TYR A 280 5.00 99.15 11.61
C TYR A 280 6.49 99.41 11.41
N GLN A 281 7.03 99.20 10.21
CA GLN A 281 8.44 99.51 9.90
C GLN A 281 8.72 101.02 9.98
N GLN A 282 7.80 101.88 9.54
CA GLN A 282 7.91 103.34 9.71
C GLN A 282 7.85 103.75 11.19
N SER A 283 6.90 103.20 11.96
CA SER A 283 6.79 103.45 13.40
C SER A 283 8.00 102.92 14.17
N ARG A 284 8.56 101.78 13.74
CA ARG A 284 9.81 101.22 14.25
C ARG A 284 11.01 102.11 13.93
N GLN A 285 11.15 102.62 12.71
CA GLN A 285 12.20 103.58 12.35
C GLN A 285 12.04 104.90 13.14
N GLN A 286 10.82 105.37 13.35
CA GLN A 286 10.56 106.53 14.23
C GLN A 286 10.92 106.25 15.69
N ALA A 287 10.63 105.04 16.20
CA ALA A 287 11.02 104.60 17.53
C ALA A 287 12.54 104.42 17.66
N GLU A 288 13.22 103.87 16.65
CA GLU A 288 14.69 103.73 16.60
C GLU A 288 15.38 105.10 16.49
N HIS A 289 14.80 106.07 15.78
CA HIS A 289 15.24 107.46 15.82
C HIS A 289 14.96 108.13 17.17
N ALA A 290 13.86 107.79 17.85
CA ALA A 290 13.54 108.31 19.17
C ALA A 290 14.44 107.73 20.26
N THR A 291 14.77 106.43 20.22
CA THR A 291 15.73 105.81 21.14
C THR A 291 17.15 106.29 20.85
N ALA A 292 17.59 106.36 19.60
CA ALA A 292 18.90 106.95 19.27
C ALA A 292 19.00 108.41 19.77
N ARG A 293 17.91 109.18 19.68
CA ARG A 293 17.85 110.54 20.24
C ARG A 293 17.86 110.54 21.78
N ALA A 294 17.14 109.62 22.42
CA ALA A 294 17.17 109.43 23.87
C ALA A 294 18.56 108.98 24.36
N ASP A 295 19.27 108.15 23.61
CA ASP A 295 20.63 107.70 23.90
C ASP A 295 21.63 108.85 23.72
N THR A 296 21.49 109.70 22.69
CA THR A 296 22.30 110.93 22.60
C THR A 296 22.07 111.87 23.79
N LEU A 297 20.81 112.07 24.20
CA LEU A 297 20.48 112.90 25.37
C LEU A 297 20.89 112.25 26.70
N THR A 298 20.93 110.91 26.78
CA THR A 298 21.39 110.18 27.96
C THR A 298 22.92 110.24 28.06
N ASN A 299 23.64 110.08 26.96
CA ASN A 299 25.08 110.29 26.91
C ASN A 299 25.47 111.75 27.19
N GLU A 300 24.67 112.72 26.74
CA GLU A 300 24.85 114.14 27.05
C GLU A 300 24.55 114.45 28.52
N ARG A 301 23.47 113.88 29.09
CA ARG A 301 23.19 113.90 30.53
C ARG A 301 24.33 113.29 31.34
N ASP A 302 24.86 112.15 30.93
CA ASP A 302 25.89 111.42 31.68
C ASP A 302 27.26 112.09 31.57
N ARG A 303 27.54 112.74 30.43
CA ARG A 303 28.67 113.69 30.29
C ARG A 303 28.51 114.88 31.23
N LEU A 304 27.34 115.52 31.27
CA LEU A 304 27.06 116.64 32.18
C LEU A 304 27.07 116.21 33.66
N LEU A 305 26.68 114.97 33.98
CA LEU A 305 26.79 114.38 35.31
C LEU A 305 28.24 114.07 35.70
N ALA A 306 29.09 113.64 34.76
CA ALA A 306 30.52 113.49 34.98
C ALA A 306 31.19 114.87 35.19
N GLU A 307 30.79 115.88 34.41
CA GLU A 307 31.29 117.25 34.50
C GLU A 307 30.85 117.93 35.81
N THR A 308 29.59 117.75 36.25
CA THR A 308 29.12 118.24 37.56
C THR A 308 29.70 117.47 38.74
N LYS A 309 30.00 116.16 38.60
CA LYS A 309 30.79 115.41 39.61
C LYS A 309 32.23 115.91 39.69
N SER A 310 32.87 116.21 38.56
CA SER A 310 34.21 116.83 38.53
C SER A 310 34.20 118.21 39.18
N LEU A 311 33.17 119.02 38.92
CA LEU A 311 32.98 120.31 39.58
C LEU A 311 32.71 120.17 41.08
N HIS A 312 31.93 119.18 41.53
CA HIS A 312 31.75 118.91 42.96
C HIS A 312 33.06 118.48 43.63
N GLN A 313 33.85 117.59 43.03
CA GLN A 313 35.18 117.24 43.55
C GLN A 313 36.12 118.45 43.63
N LYS A 314 35.97 119.41 42.70
CA LYS A 314 36.71 120.68 42.69
C LYS A 314 36.21 121.64 43.77
N ILE A 315 34.91 121.64 44.09
CA ILE A 315 34.31 122.37 45.21
C ILE A 315 34.77 121.75 46.54
N ASP A 316 34.69 120.43 46.73
CA ASP A 316 35.18 119.72 47.93
C ASP A 316 36.67 120.02 48.21
N LEU A 317 37.49 120.11 47.17
CA LEU A 317 38.90 120.50 47.27
C LEU A 317 39.08 121.98 47.65
N LEU A 318 38.23 122.88 47.15
CA LEU A 318 38.23 124.30 47.51
C LEU A 318 37.67 124.55 48.92
N GLU A 319 36.69 123.77 49.37
CA GLU A 319 36.15 123.80 50.72
C GLU A 319 37.15 123.25 51.74
N LYS A 320 37.82 122.14 51.45
CA LYS A 320 38.95 121.65 52.27
C LYS A 320 40.11 122.66 52.34
N ASN A 321 40.45 123.31 51.23
CA ASN A 321 41.45 124.38 51.24
C ASN A 321 40.98 125.58 52.08
N ASN A 322 39.72 126.02 51.96
CA ASN A 322 39.17 127.09 52.80
C ASN A 322 39.12 126.72 54.29
N LEU A 323 38.81 125.46 54.63
CA LEU A 323 38.87 124.98 56.01
C LEU A 323 40.30 125.10 56.56
N SER A 324 41.30 124.63 55.80
CA SER A 324 42.72 124.74 56.18
C SER A 324 43.22 126.19 56.31
N LEU A 325 42.74 127.09 55.44
CA LEU A 325 43.02 128.53 55.53
C LEU A 325 42.36 129.18 56.74
N THR A 326 41.16 128.73 57.11
CA THR A 326 40.43 129.22 58.30
C THR A 326 41.11 128.75 59.60
N GLU A 327 41.58 127.50 59.65
CA GLU A 327 42.38 126.98 60.76
C GLU A 327 43.74 127.68 60.89
N ASN A 328 44.40 127.98 59.77
CA ASN A 328 45.65 128.75 59.78
C ASN A 328 45.43 130.20 60.23
N LEU A 329 44.35 130.87 59.79
CA LEU A 329 43.98 132.22 60.25
C LEU A 329 43.61 132.24 61.75
N ALA A 330 43.03 131.17 62.29
CA ALA A 330 42.82 131.04 63.73
C ALA A 330 44.16 130.98 64.49
N ARG A 331 45.13 130.18 64.02
CA ARG A 331 46.47 130.06 64.63
C ARG A 331 47.25 131.38 64.59
N TYR A 332 47.23 132.12 63.48
CA TYR A 332 47.87 133.44 63.40
C TYR A 332 47.24 134.49 64.34
N ARG A 333 45.92 134.41 64.62
CA ARG A 333 45.28 135.29 65.61
C ARG A 333 45.69 134.98 67.05
N THR A 334 45.93 133.72 67.39
CA THR A 334 46.44 133.35 68.73
C THR A 334 47.89 133.79 68.92
N GLN A 335 48.70 133.69 67.88
CA GLN A 335 50.11 134.09 67.87
C GLN A 335 50.28 135.61 68.01
N ALA A 336 49.43 136.40 67.35
CA ALA A 336 49.47 137.87 67.41
C ALA A 336 49.16 138.48 68.80
N GLU A 337 48.29 137.87 69.61
CA GLU A 337 48.02 138.35 70.99
C GLU A 337 49.12 137.92 71.99
N GLN A 338 49.86 136.84 71.70
CA GLN A 338 51.07 136.47 72.46
C GLN A 338 52.24 137.42 72.19
N GLU A 339 52.41 137.90 70.95
CA GLU A 339 53.45 138.88 70.61
C GLU A 339 53.16 140.28 71.19
N LYS A 340 51.89 140.67 71.26
CA LYS A 340 51.43 141.95 71.83
C LYS A 340 51.70 142.08 73.34
N THR A 341 51.57 140.98 74.09
CA THR A 341 51.93 140.94 75.52
C THR A 341 53.44 140.88 75.73
N SER A 342 54.19 140.22 74.83
CA SER A 342 55.66 140.26 74.81
C SER A 342 56.22 141.68 74.54
N HIS A 343 55.66 142.41 73.56
CA HIS A 343 56.06 143.78 73.20
C HIS A 343 55.88 144.81 74.33
N GLN A 344 54.93 144.58 75.24
CA GLN A 344 54.69 145.47 76.38
C GLN A 344 55.76 145.31 77.48
N GLN A 345 56.37 144.12 77.59
CA GLN A 345 57.50 143.84 78.47
C GLN A 345 58.83 144.32 77.86
N THR A 346 59.01 144.23 76.53
CA THR A 346 60.22 144.74 75.86
C THR A 346 60.35 146.26 75.95
N ARG A 347 59.24 147.01 76.03
CA ARG A 347 59.26 148.47 76.27
C ARG A 347 59.84 148.86 77.62
N GLN A 348 59.63 148.06 78.67
CA GLN A 348 60.24 148.31 79.99
C GLN A 348 61.74 147.97 79.98
N HIS A 349 62.16 146.96 79.22
CA HIS A 349 63.58 146.63 79.03
C HIS A 349 64.33 147.61 78.10
N LEU A 350 63.68 148.22 77.11
CA LEU A 350 64.29 149.25 76.25
C LEU A 350 64.72 150.50 77.03
N SER A 351 63.88 150.96 77.97
CA SER A 351 64.23 152.03 78.92
C SER A 351 65.45 151.69 79.78
N MET A 352 65.72 150.40 80.01
CA MET A 352 66.90 149.92 80.75
C MET A 352 68.15 149.87 79.86
N LEU A 353 67.98 149.68 78.54
CA LEU A 353 69.07 149.55 77.56
C LEU A 353 69.58 150.90 77.02
N GLU A 354 68.74 151.94 76.96
CA GLU A 354 69.17 153.28 76.51
C GLU A 354 70.21 153.90 77.45
N GLN A 355 70.06 153.72 78.76
CA GLN A 355 71.06 154.16 79.75
C GLN A 355 72.37 153.35 79.63
N GLN A 356 72.28 152.04 79.34
CA GLN A 356 73.44 151.14 79.22
C GLN A 356 74.24 151.34 77.92
N LEU A 357 73.65 151.92 76.87
CA LEU A 357 74.39 152.38 75.69
C LEU A 357 75.36 153.54 76.01
N SER A 358 75.10 154.30 77.08
CA SER A 358 76.04 155.33 77.56
C SER A 358 77.29 154.73 78.23
N ASP A 359 77.15 153.65 79.00
CA ASP A 359 78.31 152.94 79.59
C ASP A 359 79.18 152.30 78.49
N LEU A 360 78.56 151.78 77.44
CA LEU A 360 79.28 151.20 76.30
C LEU A 360 80.16 152.22 75.57
N THR A 361 79.85 153.52 75.59
CA THR A 361 80.70 154.55 74.96
C THR A 361 82.00 154.82 75.73
N LYS A 362 82.13 154.40 77.00
CA LYS A 362 83.36 154.56 77.80
C LYS A 362 84.01 153.26 78.26
N HIS A 363 83.33 152.12 78.22
CA HIS A 363 83.99 150.82 78.33
C HIS A 363 84.42 150.17 77.00
N LEU A 364 84.02 150.72 75.84
CA LEU A 364 84.73 150.51 74.57
C LEU A 364 86.16 151.05 74.56
N ASP A 365 86.54 151.91 75.52
CA ASP A 365 87.92 152.42 75.62
C ASP A 365 88.86 151.48 76.41
N VAL A 366 88.34 150.51 77.19
CA VAL A 366 89.18 149.71 78.10
C VAL A 366 88.91 148.20 78.15
N LEU A 367 87.67 147.75 78.38
CA LEU A 367 87.42 146.35 78.80
C LEU A 367 87.24 145.34 77.65
N SER A 368 87.46 145.78 76.41
CA SER A 368 87.77 144.94 75.25
C SER A 368 88.91 143.94 75.50
N LYS A 369 89.72 144.14 76.56
CA LYS A 369 90.87 143.32 76.92
C LYS A 369 90.59 142.10 77.82
N GLN A 370 89.39 141.91 78.39
CA GLN A 370 89.21 140.87 79.46
C GLN A 370 88.06 139.86 79.28
N ARG A 371 87.08 140.07 78.39
CA ARG A 371 86.04 139.04 78.15
C ARG A 371 86.54 137.80 77.38
N LEU A 372 87.78 137.87 76.84
CA LEU A 372 88.56 136.75 76.29
C LEU A 372 88.70 135.54 77.24
N VAL A 373 88.38 135.69 78.54
CA VAL A 373 88.72 134.70 79.58
C VAL A 373 87.63 133.65 79.84
N THR A 374 86.33 133.91 79.60
CA THR A 374 85.25 132.98 80.02
C THR A 374 84.11 132.70 79.03
N GLU A 375 84.40 132.79 77.73
CA GLU A 375 83.84 131.81 76.77
C GLU A 375 84.14 130.36 77.23
N ASN A 376 85.25 130.16 77.96
CA ASN A 376 85.63 128.94 78.68
C ASN A 376 84.61 128.41 79.73
N ARG A 377 83.51 129.12 80.00
CA ARG A 377 82.49 128.67 80.97
C ARG A 377 81.26 128.02 80.32
N ALA A 378 81.01 128.26 79.03
CA ALA A 378 79.86 127.68 78.33
C ALA A 378 80.09 126.22 77.89
N GLY A 379 81.33 125.85 77.51
CA GLY A 379 81.67 124.47 77.09
C GLY A 379 81.48 123.40 78.16
N ARG A 380 81.30 123.77 79.44
CA ARG A 380 80.95 122.82 80.52
C ARG A 380 79.52 122.31 80.45
N LEU A 381 78.67 122.88 79.57
CA LEU A 381 77.30 122.40 79.32
C LEU A 381 77.23 121.40 78.15
N ASP A 382 78.31 121.21 77.37
CA ASP A 382 78.37 120.17 76.32
C ASP A 382 78.58 118.75 76.91
N GLU A 383 79.15 118.63 78.12
CA GLU A 383 79.33 117.33 78.80
C GLU A 383 78.01 116.72 79.28
N ASP A 384 77.07 117.53 79.76
CA ASP A 384 75.76 117.03 80.21
C ASP A 384 74.87 116.57 79.02
N ILE A 385 75.04 117.19 77.85
CA ILE A 385 74.37 116.77 76.61
C ILE A 385 74.96 115.47 76.03
N GLN A 386 76.23 115.15 76.33
CA GLN A 386 76.82 113.85 75.99
C GLN A 386 76.26 112.71 76.84
N ARG A 387 75.89 112.95 78.11
CA ARG A 387 75.31 111.93 78.99
C ARG A 387 73.92 111.48 78.55
N LEU A 388 73.01 112.41 78.27
CA LEU A 388 71.67 112.10 77.73
C LEU A 388 71.68 111.44 76.34
N ARG A 389 72.82 111.44 75.63
CA ARG A 389 73.03 110.69 74.39
C ARG A 389 73.54 109.26 74.60
N ALA A 390 73.86 108.86 75.84
CA ALA A 390 74.16 107.47 76.19
C ALA A 390 72.86 106.70 76.45
N ASP A 391 71.97 107.24 77.28
CA ASP A 391 70.70 106.60 77.69
C ASP A 391 69.82 106.24 76.47
N LEU A 392 69.69 107.17 75.50
CA LEU A 392 68.96 106.96 74.25
C LEU A 392 69.62 105.99 73.24
N ARG A 393 70.80 105.44 73.54
CA ARG A 393 71.41 104.33 72.79
C ARG A 393 71.13 102.97 73.42
N GLU A 394 70.77 102.93 74.71
CA GLU A 394 70.49 101.70 75.44
C GLU A 394 69.09 101.17 75.07
N GLU A 395 68.05 102.02 75.09
CA GLU A 395 66.71 101.71 74.57
C GLU A 395 66.72 101.29 73.07
N LEU A 396 67.66 101.83 72.30
CA LEU A 396 67.83 101.53 70.87
C LEU A 396 68.53 100.18 70.64
N HIS A 397 69.21 99.61 71.64
CA HIS A 397 69.73 98.24 71.61
C HIS A 397 68.70 97.20 72.08
N GLU A 398 67.83 97.52 73.05
CA GLU A 398 66.70 96.64 73.43
C GLU A 398 65.78 96.34 72.22
N LEU A 399 65.35 97.37 71.50
CA LEU A 399 64.49 97.21 70.31
C LEU A 399 65.17 96.47 69.13
N ILE A 400 66.51 96.41 69.10
CA ILE A 400 67.26 95.59 68.13
C ILE A 400 67.32 94.13 68.61
N GLY A 401 67.40 93.89 69.92
CA GLY A 401 67.30 92.56 70.53
C GLY A 401 65.93 91.92 70.30
N ASP A 402 64.84 92.66 70.55
CA ASP A 402 63.46 92.18 70.28
C ASP A 402 63.25 91.82 68.80
N ARG A 403 63.83 92.62 67.90
CA ARG A 403 63.81 92.34 66.46
C ARG A 403 64.56 91.06 66.10
N GLN A 404 65.72 90.78 66.72
CA GLN A 404 66.45 89.53 66.52
C GLN A 404 65.72 88.33 67.13
N HIS A 405 65.08 88.49 68.29
CA HIS A 405 64.27 87.43 68.90
C HIS A 405 63.04 87.06 68.05
N LEU A 406 62.40 88.03 67.41
CA LEU A 406 61.31 87.80 66.46
C LEU A 406 61.79 87.16 65.15
N GLN A 407 63.03 87.43 64.73
CA GLN A 407 63.63 86.84 63.53
C GLN A 407 64.04 85.37 63.76
N GLN A 408 64.55 85.03 64.95
CA GLN A 408 64.79 83.64 65.39
C GLN A 408 63.48 82.81 65.42
N LYS A 409 62.40 83.38 65.99
CA LYS A 409 61.06 82.74 66.01
C LYS A 409 60.52 82.43 64.61
N LEU A 410 60.83 83.27 63.62
CA LEU A 410 60.40 83.06 62.23
C LEU A 410 61.13 81.89 61.55
N GLU A 411 62.40 81.66 61.91
CA GLU A 411 63.19 80.52 61.42
C GLU A 411 62.75 79.19 62.07
N ASP A 412 62.42 79.21 63.36
CA ASP A 412 61.83 78.07 64.07
C ASP A 412 60.41 77.69 63.53
N GLU A 413 59.59 78.69 63.18
CA GLU A 413 58.32 78.48 62.49
C GLU A 413 58.50 77.91 61.07
N HIS A 414 59.58 78.28 60.36
CA HIS A 414 59.89 77.70 59.06
C HIS A 414 60.40 76.25 59.14
N SER A 415 61.17 75.91 60.18
CA SER A 415 61.61 74.53 60.48
C SER A 415 60.41 73.62 60.76
N THR A 416 59.53 74.03 61.68
CA THR A 416 58.30 73.26 62.02
C THR A 416 57.34 73.11 60.84
N ARG A 417 57.33 74.05 59.89
CA ARG A 417 56.52 73.95 58.66
C ARG A 417 57.04 72.92 57.66
N ILE A 418 58.35 72.67 57.63
CA ILE A 418 58.97 71.61 56.80
C ILE A 418 58.67 70.24 57.40
N ASP A 419 58.80 70.08 58.72
CA ASP A 419 58.45 68.82 59.38
C ASP A 419 56.95 68.50 59.28
N ALA A 420 56.07 69.50 59.38
CA ALA A 420 54.64 69.31 59.15
C ALA A 420 54.32 68.81 57.72
N GLN A 421 55.04 69.27 56.69
CA GLN A 421 54.88 68.77 55.32
C GLN A 421 55.37 67.32 55.18
N LYS A 422 56.38 66.92 55.95
CA LYS A 422 56.88 65.54 56.01
C LYS A 422 55.86 64.61 56.67
N THR A 423 55.27 65.00 57.81
CA THR A 423 54.20 64.25 58.48
C THR A 423 52.96 64.09 57.60
N ILE A 424 52.62 65.09 56.77
CA ILE A 424 51.51 65.00 55.80
C ILE A 424 51.82 63.99 54.67
N ALA A 425 53.08 63.81 54.28
CA ALA A 425 53.47 62.78 53.32
C ALA A 425 53.34 61.37 53.94
N ASP A 426 53.82 61.18 55.16
CA ASP A 426 53.73 59.89 55.87
C ASP A 426 52.28 59.48 56.15
N LEU A 427 51.41 60.42 56.53
CA LEU A 427 49.97 60.18 56.69
C LEU A 427 49.27 59.77 55.39
N ARG A 428 49.73 60.24 54.22
CA ARG A 428 49.21 59.80 52.91
C ARG A 428 49.63 58.38 52.57
N VAL A 429 50.85 57.97 52.94
CA VAL A 429 51.28 56.57 52.81
C VAL A 429 50.45 55.67 53.72
N HIS A 430 50.26 56.06 54.99
CA HIS A 430 49.51 55.28 55.95
C HIS A 430 48.01 55.15 55.59
N ALA A 431 47.40 56.18 55.00
CA ALA A 431 46.03 56.15 54.48
C ALA A 431 45.89 55.20 53.28
N ALA A 432 46.83 55.23 52.33
CA ALA A 432 46.84 54.29 51.19
C ALA A 432 47.02 52.83 51.65
N GLN A 433 47.76 52.60 52.74
CA GLN A 433 47.96 51.29 53.33
C GLN A 433 46.67 50.77 54.01
N GLN A 434 45.94 51.64 54.73
CA GLN A 434 44.61 51.30 55.26
C GLN A 434 43.56 51.07 54.15
N GLU A 435 43.57 51.81 53.03
CA GLU A 435 42.72 51.50 51.89
C GLU A 435 43.03 50.12 51.28
N ALA A 436 44.30 49.73 51.21
CA ALA A 436 44.69 48.41 50.73
C ALA A 436 44.22 47.28 51.66
N GLU A 437 44.33 47.45 52.98
CA GLU A 437 43.80 46.50 53.97
C GLU A 437 42.26 46.43 53.93
N MET A 438 41.57 47.57 53.83
CA MET A 438 40.11 47.62 53.68
C MET A 438 39.64 46.95 52.38
N ARG A 439 40.37 47.10 51.26
CA ARG A 439 40.08 46.37 50.01
C ARG A 439 40.32 44.87 50.14
N LYS A 440 41.35 44.43 50.88
CA LYS A 440 41.57 43.02 51.18
C LYS A 440 40.43 42.45 52.04
N LEU A 441 40.03 43.17 53.09
CA LEU A 441 38.92 42.77 53.98
C LEU A 441 37.58 42.74 53.23
N ALA A 442 37.36 43.66 52.28
CA ALA A 442 36.22 43.65 51.37
C ALA A 442 36.25 42.44 50.42
N LEU A 443 37.42 42.05 49.91
CA LEU A 443 37.56 40.86 49.06
C LEU A 443 37.32 39.56 49.85
N ASP A 444 37.88 39.46 51.05
CA ASP A 444 37.73 38.29 51.94
C ASP A 444 36.27 38.14 52.39
N SER A 445 35.58 39.24 52.71
CA SER A 445 34.14 39.23 53.02
C SER A 445 33.28 38.94 51.78
N GLN A 446 33.67 39.41 50.59
CA GLN A 446 32.98 39.04 49.34
C GLN A 446 33.17 37.54 49.00
N GLN A 447 34.32 36.94 49.32
CA GLN A 447 34.52 35.49 49.25
C GLN A 447 33.69 34.74 50.29
N GLN A 448 33.56 35.23 51.52
CA GLN A 448 32.65 34.65 52.52
C GLN A 448 31.18 34.75 52.09
N ILE A 449 30.76 35.86 51.48
CA ILE A 449 29.41 36.00 50.90
C ILE A 449 29.22 34.99 49.76
N ALA A 450 30.21 34.80 48.88
CA ALA A 450 30.14 33.79 47.82
C ALA A 450 30.10 32.35 48.38
N GLN A 451 30.82 32.05 49.45
CA GLN A 451 30.74 30.76 50.16
C GLN A 451 29.39 30.56 50.84
N LEU A 452 28.81 31.60 51.45
CA LEU A 452 27.48 31.56 52.04
C LEU A 452 26.38 31.45 50.98
N GLN A 453 26.55 32.08 49.81
CA GLN A 453 25.66 31.90 48.66
C GLN A 453 25.78 30.51 48.05
N ALA A 454 26.98 29.94 47.96
CA ALA A 454 27.16 28.53 47.59
C ALA A 454 26.48 27.61 48.60
N ARG A 455 26.58 27.90 49.90
CA ARG A 455 25.92 27.15 50.98
C ARG A 455 24.39 27.31 50.98
N ILE A 456 23.88 28.49 50.62
CA ILE A 456 22.45 28.73 50.39
C ILE A 456 21.99 27.95 49.17
N ASN A 457 22.74 27.93 48.07
CA ASN A 457 22.42 27.14 46.89
C ASN A 457 22.47 25.63 47.19
N GLU A 458 23.43 25.14 47.98
CA GLU A 458 23.45 23.77 48.49
C GLU A 458 22.17 23.48 49.30
N LEU A 459 21.80 24.36 50.24
CA LEU A 459 20.60 24.21 51.06
C LEU A 459 19.30 24.36 50.26
N GLU A 460 19.25 25.18 49.21
CA GLU A 460 18.12 25.26 48.28
C GLU A 460 18.04 24.04 47.37
N THR A 461 19.19 23.43 47.03
CA THR A 461 19.25 22.15 46.32
C THR A 461 18.77 21.02 47.24
N ASP A 462 19.18 20.99 48.50
CA ASP A 462 18.68 20.05 49.52
C ASP A 462 17.19 20.31 49.83
N LEU A 463 16.73 21.56 49.81
CA LEU A 463 15.31 21.92 49.96
C LEU A 463 14.50 21.48 48.73
N GLN A 464 15.04 21.62 47.51
CA GLN A 464 14.42 21.09 46.31
C GLN A 464 14.44 19.56 46.29
N VAL A 465 15.51 18.89 46.72
CA VAL A 465 15.59 17.43 46.82
C VAL A 465 14.62 16.92 47.89
N THR A 466 14.48 17.59 49.04
CA THR A 466 13.47 17.24 50.05
C THR A 466 12.05 17.57 49.61
N GLN A 467 11.80 18.68 48.89
CA GLN A 467 10.49 18.94 48.27
C GLN A 467 10.17 17.96 47.12
N THR A 468 11.18 17.46 46.42
CA THR A 468 11.03 16.43 45.38
C THR A 468 10.77 15.07 46.01
N ASN A 469 11.43 14.74 47.13
CA ASN A 469 11.12 13.55 47.93
C ASN A 469 9.74 13.62 48.60
N TYR A 470 9.31 14.79 49.06
CA TYR A 470 7.94 15.00 49.55
C TYR A 470 6.89 14.96 48.42
N ARG A 471 7.24 15.33 47.19
CA ARG A 471 6.37 15.14 46.01
C ARG A 471 6.38 13.70 45.47
N SER A 472 7.49 12.97 45.58
CA SER A 472 7.59 11.58 45.12
C SER A 472 7.01 10.55 46.10
N GLN A 473 6.79 10.92 47.36
CA GLN A 473 6.07 10.07 48.33
C GLN A 473 4.57 10.39 48.48
N PHE A 474 4.03 11.39 47.77
CA PHE A 474 2.61 11.77 47.85
C PHE A 474 1.80 11.63 46.55
N VAL A 475 2.39 11.07 45.47
CA VAL A 475 1.66 10.77 44.22
C VAL A 475 2.05 9.37 43.66
N THR A 476 1.87 8.35 44.49
CA THR A 476 1.53 6.93 44.18
C THR A 476 1.56 6.20 45.54
N SER A 477 0.53 6.16 46.38
CA SER A 477 -0.83 5.65 46.17
C SER A 477 -0.99 4.52 45.12
N SER A 478 -1.68 3.46 45.55
CA SER A 478 -2.36 2.43 44.74
C SER A 478 -1.52 1.60 43.75
N THR A 479 -1.33 0.32 44.14
CA THR A 479 -1.27 -0.95 43.37
C THR A 479 -0.08 -1.80 43.82
N GLN A 480 -0.18 -3.10 44.13
CA GLN A 480 -1.29 -4.06 44.35
C GLN A 480 -0.84 -4.97 45.54
N ARG A 481 -1.68 -5.69 46.30
CA ARG A 481 -2.44 -6.91 45.97
C ARG A 481 -1.58 -8.02 45.37
N GLU A 482 -1.75 -9.24 45.89
CA GLU A 482 -1.17 -10.52 45.42
C GLU A 482 0.37 -10.61 45.59
N ASP A 483 0.96 -11.54 46.36
CA ASP A 483 0.43 -12.74 47.05
C ASP A 483 0.37 -12.62 48.59
#